data_AF-A0A0E3C6J1-F1
#
_entry.id   AF-A0A0E3C6J1-F1
#
_cell.length_a   1.000
_cell.length_b   1.000
_cell.length_c   1.000
_cell.angle_alpha   90.00
_cell.angle_beta   90.00
_cell.angle_gamma   90.00
#
_symmetry.space_group_name_H-M   'P 1'
#
loop_
_entity.id
_entity.type
_entity.pdbx_description
1 polymer ?
#
loop_
_entity_poly.entity_id
_entity_poly.type
_entity_poly.pdbx_seq_one_letter_code
_entity_poly.pdbx_strand_id
1 'polypeptide(L)'
;MMKMPPNIAAWFQGNLYLLTLSGYSADLFICAKPGELNDDPKFRWQLAVDMVYRGVKCGLMDVWDGANKARGTMGYSLELVKELAQFDPNSDHVCWVGPEIEASELCHALVKQFDVQNFELGQICGPFVEEIEALFDRNGVSWSDTPLIELGSGGSRA
;
A
#
# COMPACT_ATOMS: atom_id res chain seq x y z
N MET A 1 -1.34 -15.63 -14.96
CA MET A 1 -1.90 -14.47 -15.69
C MET A 1 -2.28 -13.45 -14.64
N MET A 2 -1.64 -12.28 -14.70
CA MET A 2 -1.84 -11.21 -13.73
C MET A 2 -3.29 -10.73 -13.70
N LYS A 3 -3.82 -10.49 -12.50
CA LYS A 3 -5.17 -9.98 -12.23
C LYS A 3 -5.19 -8.45 -12.13
N MET A 4 -4.16 -7.86 -11.55
CA MET A 4 -3.99 -6.41 -11.42
C MET A 4 -3.78 -5.78 -12.80
N PRO A 5 -4.41 -4.62 -13.06
CA PRO A 5 -4.09 -3.80 -14.22
C PRO A 5 -2.58 -3.49 -14.29
N PRO A 6 -1.94 -3.55 -15.48
CA PRO A 6 -0.49 -3.40 -15.61
C PRO A 6 0.07 -2.11 -14.99
N ASN A 7 -0.63 -0.99 -15.13
CA ASN A 7 -0.23 0.29 -14.54
C ASN A 7 -0.25 0.25 -13.00
N ILE A 8 -1.27 -0.37 -12.39
CA ILE A 8 -1.36 -0.56 -10.94
C ILE A 8 -0.28 -1.54 -10.46
N ALA A 9 -0.05 -2.62 -11.19
CA ALA A 9 0.99 -3.60 -10.87
C ALA A 9 2.40 -2.97 -10.89
N ALA A 10 2.73 -2.21 -11.94
CA ALA A 10 4.01 -1.52 -12.06
C ALA A 10 4.19 -0.49 -10.93
N TRP A 11 3.14 0.29 -10.64
CA TRP A 11 3.14 1.25 -9.54
C TRP A 11 3.36 0.56 -8.19
N PHE A 12 2.63 -0.53 -7.89
CA PHE A 12 2.73 -1.19 -6.60
C PHE A 12 4.09 -1.89 -6.42
N GLN A 13 4.61 -2.54 -7.46
CA GLN A 13 5.96 -3.09 -7.47
C GLN A 13 7.00 -2.00 -7.16
N GLY A 14 6.91 -0.85 -7.83
CA GLY A 14 7.81 0.28 -7.60
C GLY A 14 7.75 0.76 -6.15
N ASN A 15 6.56 0.89 -5.58
CA ASN A 15 6.41 1.31 -4.18
C ASN A 15 6.92 0.27 -3.18
N LEU A 16 6.69 -1.03 -3.42
CA LEU A 16 7.27 -2.09 -2.59
C LEU A 16 8.80 -2.05 -2.62
N TYR A 17 9.40 -1.88 -3.81
CA TYR A 17 10.85 -1.73 -3.93
C TYR A 17 11.35 -0.49 -3.18
N LEU A 18 10.73 0.67 -3.39
CA LEU A 18 11.10 1.91 -2.70
C LEU A 18 11.01 1.76 -1.17
N LEU A 19 9.96 1.12 -0.65
CA LEU A 19 9.84 0.82 0.78
C LEU A 19 10.99 -0.01 1.34
N THR A 20 11.61 -0.89 0.53
CA THR A 20 12.80 -1.63 0.96
C THR A 20 14.06 -0.77 1.04
N LEU A 21 14.06 0.43 0.47
CA LEU A 21 15.20 1.36 0.53
C LEU A 21 15.09 2.32 1.72
N SER A 22 13.87 2.72 2.07
CA SER A 22 13.57 3.56 3.23
C SER A 22 12.10 3.44 3.63
N GLY A 23 11.81 3.50 4.93
CA GLY A 23 10.44 3.67 5.40
C GLY A 23 9.82 4.95 4.86
N TYR A 24 8.56 4.89 4.47
CA TYR A 24 7.83 5.99 3.85
C TYR A 24 6.46 6.16 4.52
N SER A 25 5.92 7.37 4.54
CA SER A 25 4.54 7.60 4.97
C SER A 25 3.53 7.17 3.90
N ALA A 26 2.28 6.94 4.28
CA ALA A 26 1.22 6.58 3.34
C ALA A 26 0.94 7.69 2.31
N ASP A 27 1.31 8.93 2.63
CA ASP A 27 1.23 10.06 1.72
C ASP A 27 2.05 9.85 0.43
N LEU A 28 3.02 8.94 0.43
CA LEU A 28 3.81 8.63 -0.77
C LEU A 28 3.10 7.64 -1.69
N PHE A 29 2.24 6.78 -1.15
CA PHE A 29 1.33 5.96 -1.96
C PHE A 29 0.29 6.83 -2.67
N ILE A 30 -0.09 8.00 -2.13
CA ILE A 30 -1.01 8.94 -2.80
C ILE A 30 -0.31 9.94 -3.73
N CYS A 31 0.98 10.23 -3.47
CA CYS A 31 1.78 11.18 -4.25
C CYS A 31 2.33 10.60 -5.56
N ALA A 32 2.10 9.31 -5.83
CA ALA A 32 2.36 8.76 -7.15
C ALA A 32 1.71 9.64 -8.20
N LYS A 33 2.54 10.11 -9.16
CA LYS A 33 2.25 11.28 -9.97
C LYS A 33 0.80 11.28 -10.44
N PRO A 34 0.01 12.33 -10.11
CA PRO A 34 -1.42 12.40 -10.34
C PRO A 34 -1.92 11.97 -11.74
N GLY A 35 -1.09 12.05 -12.79
CA GLY A 35 -1.46 11.74 -14.16
C GLY A 35 -1.16 10.32 -14.68
N GLU A 36 -0.52 9.42 -13.91
CA GLU A 36 -0.11 8.10 -14.44
C GLU A 36 -1.08 6.94 -14.12
N LEU A 37 -1.95 7.10 -13.11
CA LEU A 37 -2.94 6.07 -12.74
C LEU A 37 -4.39 6.53 -12.98
N ASN A 38 -4.76 7.70 -12.44
CA ASN A 38 -6.08 8.33 -12.54
C ASN A 38 -6.03 9.74 -11.91
N ASP A 39 -6.63 10.75 -12.55
CA ASP A 39 -6.67 12.11 -12.00
C ASP A 39 -7.62 12.27 -10.81
N ASP A 40 -8.57 11.33 -10.60
CA ASP A 40 -9.51 11.35 -9.48
C ASP A 40 -8.79 11.12 -8.14
N PRO A 41 -8.75 12.13 -7.24
CA PRO A 41 -8.13 12.00 -5.93
C PRO A 41 -8.77 10.91 -5.06
N LYS A 42 -10.08 10.69 -5.17
CA LYS A 42 -10.78 9.66 -4.38
C LYS A 42 -10.40 8.26 -4.83
N PHE A 43 -10.29 8.04 -6.14
CA PHE A 43 -9.82 6.77 -6.68
C PHE A 43 -8.39 6.47 -6.22
N ARG A 44 -7.47 7.43 -6.38
CA ARG A 44 -6.07 7.28 -5.93
C ARG A 44 -6.02 6.99 -4.43
N TRP A 45 -6.94 7.61 -3.69
CA TRP A 45 -7.02 7.41 -2.28
C TRP A 45 -7.46 6.02 -1.87
N GLN A 46 -8.57 5.57 -2.44
CA GLN A 46 -9.06 4.21 -2.24
C GLN A 46 -7.99 3.18 -2.60
N LEU A 47 -7.30 3.37 -3.73
CA LEU A 47 -6.23 2.48 -4.19
C LEU A 47 -5.07 2.43 -3.19
N ALA A 48 -4.61 3.57 -2.66
CA ALA A 48 -3.54 3.61 -1.68
C ALA A 48 -3.92 2.84 -0.40
N VAL A 49 -5.10 3.13 0.18
CA VAL A 49 -5.61 2.45 1.39
C VAL A 49 -5.70 0.94 1.17
N ASP A 50 -6.32 0.53 0.08
CA ASP A 50 -6.52 -0.88 -0.25
C ASP A 50 -5.19 -1.63 -0.43
N MET A 51 -4.20 -0.99 -1.04
CA MET A 51 -2.91 -1.62 -1.32
C MET A 51 -2.01 -1.67 -0.09
N VAL A 52 -2.07 -0.67 0.79
CA VAL A 52 -1.46 -0.73 2.12
C VAL A 52 -2.13 -1.81 2.96
N TYR A 53 -3.46 -1.89 2.98
CA TYR A 53 -4.19 -2.93 3.71
C TYR A 53 -3.81 -4.33 3.21
N ARG A 54 -3.77 -4.55 1.89
CA ARG A 54 -3.29 -5.81 1.30
C ARG A 54 -1.85 -6.11 1.70
N GLY A 55 -0.98 -5.11 1.65
CA GLY A 55 0.41 -5.20 2.06
C GLY A 55 0.56 -5.67 3.52
N VAL A 56 -0.13 -5.02 4.45
CA VAL A 56 -0.13 -5.40 5.87
C VAL A 56 -0.73 -6.79 6.07
N LYS A 57 -1.89 -7.06 5.47
CA LYS A 57 -2.60 -8.34 5.64
C LYS A 57 -1.80 -9.54 5.13
N CYS A 58 -0.96 -9.33 4.12
CA CYS A 58 -0.08 -10.34 3.57
C CYS A 58 1.31 -10.38 4.21
N GLY A 59 1.55 -9.54 5.23
CA GLY A 59 2.84 -9.43 5.90
C GLY A 59 3.95 -8.89 5.01
N LEU A 60 3.62 -8.11 3.98
CA LEU A 60 4.58 -7.38 3.14
C LEU A 60 4.97 -6.04 3.77
N MET A 61 4.07 -5.42 4.51
CA MET A 61 4.26 -4.11 5.12
C MET A 61 3.90 -4.13 6.60
N ASP A 62 4.44 -3.17 7.34
CA ASP A 62 3.93 -2.78 8.64
C ASP A 62 3.63 -1.28 8.68
N VAL A 63 2.69 -0.86 9.54
CA VAL A 63 2.25 0.54 9.68
C VAL A 63 2.26 0.93 11.16
N TRP A 64 2.91 2.05 11.48
CA TRP A 64 3.15 2.47 12.87
C TRP A 64 2.89 3.96 13.05
N ASP A 65 2.35 4.39 14.19
CA ASP A 65 2.21 5.81 14.56
C ASP A 65 3.44 6.39 15.31
N GLY A 66 4.62 5.78 15.11
CA GLY A 66 5.86 6.08 15.82
C GLY A 66 5.90 5.61 17.27
N ALA A 67 4.86 5.88 18.08
CA ALA A 67 4.79 5.49 19.49
C ALA A 67 4.60 3.98 19.69
N ASN A 68 3.97 3.30 18.74
CA ASN A 68 3.56 1.90 18.88
C ASN A 68 4.39 0.89 18.07
N LYS A 69 5.52 1.28 17.48
CA LYS A 69 6.43 0.35 16.77
C LYS A 69 6.83 -0.86 17.63
N ALA A 70 6.96 -0.66 18.95
CA ALA A 70 7.29 -1.72 19.90
C ALA A 70 6.16 -2.76 20.13
N ARG A 71 4.92 -2.50 19.69
CA ARG A 71 3.80 -3.44 19.90
C ARG A 71 3.81 -4.60 18.92
N GLY A 72 4.42 -4.46 17.74
CA GLY A 72 4.77 -5.60 16.88
C GLY A 72 3.60 -6.50 16.46
N THR A 73 2.38 -5.97 16.25
CA THR A 73 1.24 -6.82 15.84
C THR A 73 0.58 -6.36 14.55
N MET A 74 0.46 -7.28 13.58
CA MET A 74 -0.30 -7.07 12.33
C MET A 74 -1.74 -6.58 12.59
N GLY A 75 -2.37 -7.04 13.68
CA GLY A 75 -3.72 -6.60 14.06
C GLY A 75 -3.81 -5.10 14.32
N TYR A 76 -2.82 -4.53 15.02
CA TYR A 76 -2.74 -3.09 15.24
C TYR A 76 -2.55 -2.33 13.91
N SER A 77 -1.63 -2.78 13.06
CA SER A 77 -1.37 -2.16 11.74
C SER A 77 -2.64 -2.13 10.88
N LEU A 78 -3.44 -3.21 10.88
CA LEU A 78 -4.70 -3.28 10.13
C LEU A 78 -5.78 -2.33 10.67
N GLU A 79 -5.92 -2.24 12.00
CA GLU A 79 -6.88 -1.30 12.60
C GLU A 79 -6.46 0.14 12.35
N LEU A 80 -5.17 0.45 12.44
CA LEU A 80 -4.65 1.77 12.11
C LEU A 80 -4.96 2.15 10.65
N VAL A 81 -4.75 1.24 9.69
CA VAL A 81 -5.12 1.51 8.28
C VAL A 81 -6.62 1.79 8.12
N LYS A 82 -7.50 1.07 8.82
CA LYS A 82 -8.95 1.32 8.78
C LYS A 82 -9.35 2.65 9.40
N GLU A 83 -8.75 3.02 10.53
CA GLU A 83 -8.97 4.31 11.18
C GLU A 83 -8.55 5.44 10.27
N LEU A 84 -7.35 5.32 9.70
CA LEU A 84 -6.79 6.31 8.80
C LEU A 84 -7.68 6.48 7.54
N ALA A 85 -8.29 5.40 7.03
CA ALA A 85 -9.20 5.44 5.87
C ALA A 85 -10.43 6.35 6.07
N GLN A 86 -10.71 6.77 7.30
CA GLN A 86 -11.81 7.67 7.63
C GLN A 86 -11.48 9.16 7.40
N PHE A 87 -10.21 9.51 7.16
CA PHE A 87 -9.74 10.88 7.02
C PHE A 87 -9.55 11.25 5.54
N ASP A 88 -9.96 12.46 5.14
CA ASP A 88 -9.77 12.94 3.77
C ASP A 88 -8.34 13.46 3.61
N PRO A 89 -7.55 12.93 2.67
CA PRO A 89 -6.15 13.31 2.49
C PRO A 89 -5.96 14.81 2.16
N ASN A 90 -6.99 15.50 1.66
CA ASN A 90 -6.91 16.93 1.35
C ASN A 90 -7.18 17.85 2.54
N SER A 91 -8.01 17.43 3.50
CA SER A 91 -8.31 18.20 4.72
C SER A 91 -7.48 17.76 5.92
N ASP A 92 -7.16 16.47 6.00
CA ASP A 92 -6.66 15.79 7.20
C ASP A 92 -5.26 15.20 6.98
N HIS A 93 -4.44 15.86 6.14
CA HIS A 93 -3.10 15.41 5.76
C HIS A 93 -2.21 14.97 6.95
N VAL A 94 -2.32 15.64 8.12
CA VAL A 94 -1.56 15.30 9.33
C VAL A 94 -1.82 13.87 9.80
N CYS A 95 -3.05 13.37 9.66
CA CYS A 95 -3.40 12.00 10.05
C CYS A 95 -2.62 10.96 9.24
N TRP A 96 -2.24 11.27 8.00
CA TRP A 96 -1.55 10.34 7.09
C TRP A 96 -0.04 10.56 6.96
N VAL A 97 0.45 11.73 7.37
CA VAL A 97 1.89 12.03 7.45
C VAL A 97 2.52 11.45 8.73
N GLY A 98 1.73 11.31 9.81
CA GLY A 98 2.21 10.77 11.09
C GLY A 98 2.65 9.31 11.04
N PRO A 99 1.89 8.40 10.40
CA PRO A 99 2.23 6.99 10.34
C PRO A 99 3.41 6.67 9.41
N GLU A 100 4.34 5.86 9.90
CA GLU A 100 5.41 5.25 9.11
C GLU A 100 4.93 3.92 8.51
N ILE A 101 5.17 3.70 7.22
CA ILE A 101 5.02 2.42 6.54
C ILE A 101 6.40 1.86 6.24
N GLU A 102 6.62 0.60 6.61
CA GLU A 102 7.90 -0.09 6.42
C GLU A 102 7.72 -1.38 5.62
N ALA A 103 8.73 -1.72 4.82
CA ALA A 103 8.82 -3.05 4.24
C ALA A 103 9.14 -4.07 5.34
N SER A 104 8.40 -5.17 5.33
CA SER A 104 8.70 -6.35 6.15
C SER A 104 9.91 -7.12 5.61
N GLU A 105 10.45 -8.03 6.43
CA GLU A 105 11.45 -9.03 6.00
C GLU A 105 10.98 -9.85 4.78
N LEU A 106 9.69 -10.18 4.69
CA LEU A 106 9.13 -10.89 3.54
C LEU A 106 9.22 -10.04 2.27
N CYS A 107 8.89 -8.75 2.35
CA CYS A 107 9.01 -7.83 1.21
C CYS A 107 10.46 -7.72 0.75
N HIS A 108 11.41 -7.53 1.68
CA HIS A 108 12.84 -7.53 1.37
C HIS A 108 13.29 -8.82 0.68
N ALA A 109 12.85 -9.98 1.19
CA ALA A 109 13.20 -11.27 0.61
C ALA A 109 12.67 -11.43 -0.83
N LEU A 110 11.42 -11.05 -1.09
CA LEU A 110 10.82 -11.15 -2.42
C LEU A 110 11.45 -10.17 -3.41
N VAL A 111 11.62 -8.90 -3.02
CA VAL A 111 12.29 -7.88 -3.87
C VAL A 111 13.66 -8.36 -4.32
N LYS A 112 14.44 -8.95 -3.39
CA LYS A 112 15.75 -9.52 -3.69
C LYS A 112 15.65 -10.79 -4.55
N GLN A 113 14.72 -11.70 -4.24
CA GLN A 113 14.56 -12.97 -4.96
C GLN A 113 14.25 -12.76 -6.44
N PHE A 114 13.44 -11.75 -6.75
CA PHE A 114 13.00 -11.45 -8.11
C PHE A 114 13.79 -10.32 -8.78
N ASP A 115 14.86 -9.85 -8.15
CA ASP A 115 15.75 -8.80 -8.64
C ASP A 115 14.98 -7.54 -9.11
N VAL A 116 13.99 -7.11 -8.33
CA VAL A 116 13.09 -6.00 -8.71
C VAL A 116 13.85 -4.69 -8.95
N GLN A 117 15.00 -4.50 -8.32
CA GLN A 117 15.87 -3.34 -8.53
C GLN A 117 16.37 -3.16 -9.98
N ASN A 118 16.30 -4.21 -10.80
CA ASN A 118 16.75 -4.20 -12.19
C ASN A 118 15.64 -3.80 -13.18
N PHE A 119 14.43 -3.51 -12.71
CA PHE A 119 13.31 -3.06 -13.54
C PHE A 119 13.20 -1.55 -13.51
N GLU A 120 13.07 -0.92 -14.68
CA GLU A 120 12.84 0.52 -14.77
C GLU A 120 11.43 0.89 -14.31
N LEU A 121 11.22 2.17 -13.97
CA LEU A 121 9.89 2.67 -13.61
C LEU A 121 8.89 2.42 -14.76
N GLY A 122 7.78 1.76 -14.44
CA GLY A 122 6.77 1.35 -15.42
C GLY A 122 6.99 -0.04 -16.04
N GLN A 123 8.16 -0.66 -15.84
CA GLN A 123 8.38 -2.06 -16.21
C GLN A 123 7.90 -3.01 -15.11
N ILE A 124 7.37 -4.16 -15.53
CA ILE A 124 6.78 -5.15 -14.64
C ILE A 124 7.66 -6.39 -14.58
N CYS A 125 8.05 -6.78 -13.37
CA CYS A 125 8.54 -8.11 -13.08
C CYS A 125 7.32 -9.04 -12.92
N GLY A 126 6.89 -9.65 -14.02
CA GLY A 126 5.70 -10.52 -14.05
C GLY A 126 5.70 -11.58 -12.95
N PRO A 127 6.78 -12.38 -12.77
CA PRO A 127 6.84 -13.39 -11.71
C PRO A 127 6.71 -12.81 -10.29
N PHE A 128 7.28 -11.63 -10.03
CA PHE A 128 7.13 -10.96 -8.74
C PHE A 128 5.68 -10.57 -8.50
N VAL A 129 5.04 -9.92 -9.48
CA VAL A 129 3.63 -9.50 -9.37
C VAL A 129 2.71 -10.70 -9.20
N GLU A 130 2.94 -11.79 -9.93
CA GLU A 130 2.15 -13.03 -9.75
C GLU A 130 2.33 -13.64 -8.35
N GLU A 131 3.52 -13.56 -7.74
CA GLU A 131 3.73 -13.99 -6.35
C GLU A 131 3.00 -13.07 -5.35
N ILE A 132 2.98 -11.76 -5.59
CA ILE A 132 2.20 -10.81 -4.79
C ILE A 132 0.70 -11.11 -4.87
N GLU A 133 0.17 -11.37 -6.06
CA GLU A 133 -1.24 -11.74 -6.23
C GLU A 133 -1.57 -13.08 -5.57
N ALA A 134 -0.65 -14.06 -5.64
CA ALA A 134 -0.79 -15.32 -4.94
C ALA A 134 -0.79 -15.12 -3.41
N LEU A 135 0.02 -14.20 -2.89
CA LEU A 135 -0.04 -13.81 -1.47
C LEU A 135 -1.40 -13.19 -1.12
N PHE A 136 -1.92 -12.31 -1.97
CA PHE A 136 -3.24 -11.70 -1.77
C PHE A 136 -4.35 -12.75 -1.70
N ASP A 137 -4.34 -13.69 -2.64
CA ASP A 137 -5.29 -14.80 -2.67
C ASP A 137 -5.21 -15.67 -1.40
N ARG A 138 -4.00 -16.06 -0.99
CA ARG A 138 -3.77 -16.89 0.21
C ARG A 138 -4.22 -16.22 1.50
N ASN A 139 -4.26 -14.89 1.55
CA ASN A 139 -4.67 -14.11 2.72
C ASN A 139 -6.10 -13.55 2.64
N GLY A 140 -6.88 -13.97 1.62
CA GLY A 140 -8.29 -13.58 1.48
C GLY A 140 -8.50 -12.13 1.07
N VAL A 141 -7.49 -11.50 0.46
CA VAL A 141 -7.52 -10.11 -0.01
C VAL A 141 -7.16 -10.01 -1.50
N SER A 142 -7.61 -10.99 -2.28
CA SER A 142 -7.46 -11.04 -3.74
C SER A 142 -7.68 -9.69 -4.40
N TRP A 143 -6.98 -9.44 -5.50
CA TRP A 143 -7.23 -8.24 -6.31
C TRP A 143 -8.69 -8.19 -6.78
N SER A 144 -9.30 -7.00 -6.64
CA SER A 144 -10.61 -6.65 -7.16
C SER A 144 -10.73 -5.13 -7.30
N ASP A 145 -11.57 -4.67 -8.22
CA ASP A 145 -11.92 -3.25 -8.32
C ASP A 145 -12.90 -2.78 -7.21
N THR A 146 -13.41 -3.73 -6.41
CA THR A 146 -14.22 -3.42 -5.23
C THR A 146 -13.31 -3.01 -4.07
N PRO A 147 -13.60 -1.88 -3.39
CA PRO A 147 -12.91 -1.44 -2.18
C PRO A 147 -12.81 -2.52 -1.10
N LEU A 148 -11.65 -2.64 -0.44
CA LEU A 148 -11.52 -3.50 0.75
C LEU A 148 -11.98 -2.79 2.02
N ILE A 149 -11.78 -1.48 2.08
CA ILE A 149 -12.21 -0.61 3.19
C ILE A 149 -13.02 0.53 2.59
N GLU A 150 -14.21 0.77 3.14
CA GLU A 150 -14.97 1.96 2.79
C GLU A 150 -14.29 3.21 3.36
N LEU A 151 -14.01 4.18 2.47
CA LEU A 151 -13.53 5.48 2.89
C LEU A 151 -14.60 6.22 3.70
N GLY A 152 -14.15 6.97 4.70
CA GLY A 152 -15.03 7.87 5.44
C GLY A 152 -15.65 8.91 4.51
N SER A 153 -16.84 9.40 4.86
CA SER A 153 -17.55 10.43 4.10
C SER A 153 -16.90 11.83 4.18
N GLY A 154 -15.71 11.96 4.79
CA GLY A 154 -15.06 13.25 5.06
C GLY A 154 -15.88 14.15 5.99
N GLY A 155 -16.88 13.59 6.69
CA GLY A 155 -17.68 14.33 7.65
C GLY A 155 -16.82 14.73 8.84
N SER A 156 -16.44 16.00 8.88
CA SER A 156 -15.81 16.67 10.03
C SER A 156 -16.38 16.10 11.32
N ARG A 157 -15.56 15.36 12.08
CA ARG A 157 -15.86 15.12 13.48
C ARG A 157 -15.69 16.49 14.16
N ALA A 158 -16.83 17.08 14.50
CA ALA A 158 -16.94 18.27 15.34
C ALA A 158 -16.28 18.06 16.71
#